data_AF-A0A952LZR3-F1
#
_entry.id   AF-A0A952LZR3-F1
#
_cell.length_a   1.000
_cell.length_b   1.000
_cell.length_c   1.000
_cell.angle_alpha   90.00
_cell.angle_beta   90.00
_cell.angle_gamma   90.00
#
_symmetry.space_group_name_H-M   'P 1'
#
loop_
_entity.id
_entity.type
_entity.pdbx_description
1 polymer ?
#
loop_
_entity_poly.entity_id
_entity_poly.type
_entity_poly.pdbx_seq_one_letter_code
_entity_poly.pdbx_strand_id
1 'polypeptide(L)'
;MNTAEIHKPNTSRFQELKQLHRYWQASNYLSAAQLYLKDNFLLKDSLLLSHLKPRLLGHWGTVPGINFMYSHLNRLIKEKDASVLLMRINSKF
;
A
#
# COMPACT_ATOMS: atom_id res chain seq x y z
N MET A 1 2.21 -38.38 -22.88
CA MET A 1 2.63 -37.02 -22.46
C MET A 1 1.50 -36.43 -21.64
N ASN A 2 1.65 -36.33 -20.32
CA ASN A 2 0.58 -35.94 -19.42
C ASN A 2 0.58 -34.42 -19.24
N THR A 3 -0.48 -33.75 -19.69
CA THR A 3 -0.66 -32.29 -19.65
C THR A 3 -1.11 -31.76 -18.27
N ALA A 4 -0.95 -32.56 -17.21
CA ALA A 4 -1.45 -32.27 -15.86
C ALA A 4 -0.39 -31.74 -14.87
N GLU A 5 0.84 -31.43 -15.32
CA GLU A 5 1.82 -30.68 -14.52
C GLU A 5 1.77 -29.18 -14.84
N ILE A 6 0.57 -28.61 -14.80
CA ILE A 6 0.44 -27.15 -14.77
C ILE A 6 1.01 -26.70 -13.44
N HIS A 7 2.15 -26.01 -13.51
CA HIS A 7 2.92 -25.40 -12.43
C HIS A 7 2.02 -24.97 -11.26
N LYS A 8 1.89 -25.82 -10.23
CA LYS A 8 1.18 -25.44 -9.01
C LYS A 8 1.87 -24.19 -8.48
N PRO A 9 1.16 -23.08 -8.28
CA PRO A 9 1.78 -21.86 -7.79
C PRO A 9 2.51 -22.20 -6.50
N ASN A 10 3.82 -21.93 -6.46
CA ASN A 10 4.63 -22.15 -5.28
C ASN A 10 3.93 -21.46 -4.11
N THR A 11 3.37 -22.26 -3.19
CA THR A 11 2.47 -21.78 -2.15
C THR A 11 3.12 -20.68 -1.31
N SER A 12 4.43 -20.72 -1.12
CA SER A 12 5.21 -19.66 -0.45
C SER A 12 5.11 -18.32 -1.16
N ARG A 13 5.39 -18.29 -2.48
CA ARG A 13 5.38 -17.06 -3.29
C ARG A 13 3.99 -16.44 -3.33
N PHE A 14 2.94 -17.25 -3.38
CA PHE A 14 1.57 -16.75 -3.33
C PHE A 14 1.25 -16.08 -1.97
N GLN A 15 1.69 -16.68 -0.85
CA GLN A 15 1.50 -16.08 0.47
C GLN A 15 2.28 -14.77 0.63
N GLU A 16 3.51 -14.72 0.12
CA GLU A 16 4.34 -13.50 0.10
C GLU A 16 3.65 -12.36 -0.66
N LEU A 17 3.15 -12.63 -1.87
CA LEU A 17 2.41 -11.65 -2.67
C LEU A 17 1.12 -11.20 -1.96
N LYS A 18 0.42 -12.11 -1.29
CA LYS A 18 -0.76 -11.78 -0.49
C LYS A 18 -0.39 -10.87 0.69
N GLN A 19 0.73 -11.11 1.35
CA GLN A 19 1.19 -10.27 2.46
C GLN A 19 1.62 -8.89 1.98
N LEU A 20 2.31 -8.81 0.84
CA LEU A 20 2.68 -7.56 0.19
C LEU A 20 1.44 -6.74 -0.20
N HIS A 21 0.44 -7.40 -0.78
CA HIS A 21 -0.82 -6.76 -1.14
C HIS A 21 -1.56 -6.21 0.08
N ARG A 22 -1.61 -6.97 1.19
CA ARG A 22 -2.18 -6.49 2.46
C ARG A 22 -1.43 -5.27 3.00
N TYR A 23 -0.10 -5.26 2.93
CA TYR A 23 0.70 -4.11 3.36
C TYR A 23 0.39 -2.86 2.52
N TRP A 24 0.28 -3.01 1.20
CA TRP A 24 -0.11 -1.93 0.30
C TRP A 24 -1.52 -1.39 0.61
N GLN A 25 -2.49 -2.29 0.80
CA GLN A 25 -3.86 -1.92 1.18
C GLN A 25 -3.92 -1.20 2.54
N ALA A 26 -3.20 -1.70 3.54
CA ALA A 26 -3.12 -1.07 4.85
C ALA A 26 -2.52 0.33 4.78
N SER A 27 -1.44 0.50 3.99
CA SER A 27 -0.82 1.81 3.76
C SER A 27 -1.80 2.78 3.09
N ASN A 28 -2.51 2.33 2.05
CA ASN A 28 -3.54 3.14 1.38
C ASN A 28 -4.69 3.53 2.30
N TYR A 29 -5.14 2.60 3.15
CA TYR A 29 -6.20 2.87 4.13
C TYR A 29 -5.75 3.93 5.13
N LEU A 30 -4.56 3.80 5.71
CA LEU A 30 -4.03 4.79 6.64
C LEU A 30 -3.84 6.16 5.98
N SER A 31 -3.36 6.21 4.73
CA SER A 31 -3.25 7.47 3.99
C SER A 31 -4.61 8.12 3.73
N ALA A 32 -5.63 7.33 3.36
CA ALA A 32 -6.98 7.84 3.18
C ALA A 32 -7.58 8.31 4.53
N ALA A 33 -7.41 7.53 5.59
CA ALA A 33 -7.85 7.91 6.93
C ALA A 33 -7.21 9.23 7.38
N GLN A 34 -5.90 9.40 7.17
CA GLN A 34 -5.20 10.65 7.45
C GLN A 34 -5.72 11.84 6.61
N LEU A 35 -6.10 11.61 5.35
CA LEU A 35 -6.57 12.66 4.46
C LEU A 35 -8.01 13.10 4.79
N TYR A 36 -8.90 12.14 5.07
CA TYR A 36 -10.35 12.38 5.13
C TYR A 36 -10.94 12.36 6.54
N LEU A 37 -10.39 11.58 7.48
CA LEU A 37 -11.00 11.35 8.80
C LEU A 37 -10.39 12.25 9.87
N LYS A 38 -11.23 12.72 10.80
CA LYS A 38 -10.82 13.35 12.06
C LYS A 38 -11.09 12.48 13.29
N ASP A 39 -11.88 11.41 13.12
CA ASP A 39 -12.21 10.42 14.15
C ASP A 39 -12.60 9.08 13.49
N ASN A 40 -12.81 8.03 14.28
CA ASN A 40 -13.19 6.68 13.84
C ASN A 40 -12.24 6.11 12.76
N PHE A 41 -10.93 6.30 12.96
CA PHE A 41 -9.88 5.98 11.97
C PHE A 41 -9.78 4.51 11.57
N LEU A 42 -10.30 3.60 12.40
CA LEU A 42 -10.32 2.16 12.16
C LEU A 42 -11.71 1.63 11.83
N LEU A 43 -12.70 2.52 11.66
CA LEU A 43 -14.11 2.17 11.41
C LEU A 43 -14.65 1.15 12.42
N LYS A 44 -14.41 1.39 13.71
CA LYS A 44 -14.96 0.56 14.80
C LYS A 44 -16.49 0.69 14.87
N ASP A 45 -16.99 1.85 14.47
CA ASP A 45 -18.41 2.15 14.29
C ASP A 45 -18.70 2.47 12.81
N SER A 46 -19.98 2.47 12.42
CA SER A 46 -20.42 2.90 11.09
C SER A 46 -19.88 4.30 10.74
N LEU A 47 -19.47 4.50 9.48
CA LEU A 47 -18.92 5.78 9.04
C LEU A 47 -20.03 6.85 8.97
N LEU A 48 -19.82 7.96 9.67
CA LEU A 48 -20.72 9.11 9.70
C LEU A 48 -20.03 10.34 9.12
N LEU A 49 -20.80 11.29 8.59
CA LEU A 49 -20.28 12.58 8.12
C LEU A 49 -19.54 13.36 9.23
N SER A 50 -19.95 13.18 10.49
CA SER A 50 -19.28 13.75 11.66
C SER A 50 -17.84 13.27 11.83
N HIS A 51 -17.45 12.13 11.26
CA HIS A 51 -16.08 11.62 11.30
C HIS A 51 -15.16 12.24 10.24
N LEU A 52 -15.72 12.97 9.26
CA LEU A 52 -14.94 13.60 8.20
C LEU A 52 -14.34 14.94 8.66
N LYS A 53 -13.15 15.25 8.16
CA LYS A 53 -12.54 16.58 8.32
C LYS A 53 -13.41 17.63 7.62
N PRO A 54 -13.65 18.80 8.25
CA PRO A 54 -14.43 19.88 7.63
C PRO A 54 -13.69 20.52 6.44
N ARG A 55 -12.36 20.41 6.39
CA ARG A 55 -11.52 20.87 5.28
C ARG A 55 -10.50 19.79 4.94
N LEU A 56 -10.45 19.41 3.67
CA LEU A 56 -9.49 18.45 3.16
C LEU A 56 -8.21 19.18 2.72
N LEU A 57 -7.08 18.75 3.26
CA LEU A 57 -5.75 19.27 2.92
C LEU A 57 -4.83 18.08 2.64
N GLY A 58 -4.31 18.02 1.42
CA GLY A 58 -3.44 16.94 0.94
C GLY A 58 -3.78 16.51 -0.48
N HIS A 59 -3.00 15.57 -1.01
CA HIS A 59 -3.18 15.04 -2.36
C HIS A 59 -3.36 13.53 -2.28
N TRP A 60 -4.40 13.01 -2.94
CA TRP A 60 -4.59 11.57 -3.05
C TRP A 60 -3.94 10.97 -4.30
N GLY A 61 -3.93 11.72 -5.42
CA GLY A 61 -3.68 11.15 -6.75
C GLY A 61 -2.40 10.30 -6.89
N THR A 62 -1.30 10.70 -6.25
CA THR A 62 -0.02 9.96 -6.31
C THR A 62 0.18 8.96 -5.18
N VAL A 63 -0.63 9.03 -4.11
CA VAL A 63 -0.41 8.28 -2.87
C VAL A 63 -0.48 6.76 -3.07
N PRO A 64 -1.49 6.17 -3.75
CA PRO A 64 -1.53 4.73 -3.96
C PRO A 64 -0.34 4.18 -4.73
N GLY A 65 0.16 4.95 -5.72
CA GLY A 65 1.33 4.59 -6.51
C GLY A 65 2.63 4.66 -5.69
N ILE A 66 2.78 5.69 -4.86
CA ILE A 66 3.91 5.82 -3.93
C ILE A 66 3.90 4.68 -2.90
N ASN A 67 2.75 4.38 -2.31
CA ASN A 67 2.61 3.26 -1.37
C ASN A 67 2.91 1.91 -2.03
N PHE A 68 2.52 1.72 -3.31
CA PHE A 68 2.85 0.53 -4.08
C PHE A 68 4.37 0.39 -4.23
N MET A 69 5.05 1.44 -4.70
CA MET A 69 6.50 1.45 -4.83
C MET A 69 7.19 1.16 -3.50
N TYR A 70 6.81 1.86 -2.42
CA TYR A 70 7.37 1.61 -1.08
C TYR A 70 7.19 0.18 -0.61
N SER A 71 6.02 -0.43 -0.84
CA SER A 71 5.77 -1.83 -0.49
C SER A 71 6.78 -2.76 -1.14
N HIS A 72 7.02 -2.57 -2.45
CA HIS A 72 7.96 -3.39 -3.21
C HIS A 72 9.43 -3.09 -2.90
N LEU A 73 9.79 -1.84 -2.60
CA LEU A 73 11.13 -1.47 -2.16
C LEU A 73 11.44 -2.08 -0.78
N ASN A 74 10.47 -2.05 0.15
CA ASN A 74 10.60 -2.71 1.45
C ASN A 74 10.79 -4.22 1.32
N ARG A 75 10.13 -4.86 0.35
CA ARG A 75 10.38 -6.27 0.03
C ARG A 75 11.82 -6.48 -0.47
N LEU A 76 12.31 -5.62 -1.36
CA LEU A 76 13.68 -5.70 -1.89
C LEU A 76 14.73 -5.55 -0.79
N ILE A 77 14.57 -4.56 0.10
CA ILE A 77 15.45 -4.35 1.26
C ILE A 77 15.52 -5.63 2.09
N LYS A 78 14.36 -6.24 2.43
CA LYS A 78 14.31 -7.45 3.26
C LYS A 78 14.89 -8.69 2.57
N GLU A 79 14.66 -8.87 1.27
CA GLU A 79 15.10 -10.07 0.54
C GLU A 79 16.56 -10.03 0.11
N LYS A 80 17.11 -8.83 -0.10
CA LYS A 80 18.42 -8.62 -0.73
C LYS A 80 19.38 -7.79 0.10
N ASP A 81 19.00 -7.39 1.31
CA ASP A 81 19.76 -6.47 2.16
C ASP A 81 20.17 -5.18 1.40
N ALA A 82 19.27 -4.72 0.52
CA ALA A 82 19.53 -3.60 -0.37
C ALA A 82 19.45 -2.27 0.40
N SER A 83 20.40 -1.37 0.16
CA SER A 83 20.34 0.02 0.65
C SER A 83 19.57 0.88 -0.36
N VAL A 84 18.37 1.33 0.01
CA VAL A 84 17.44 2.05 -0.90
C VAL A 84 16.99 3.37 -0.29
N LEU A 85 16.99 4.44 -1.10
CA LEU A 85 16.40 5.74 -0.79
C LEU A 85 15.43 6.14 -1.91
N LEU A 86 14.14 6.33 -1.59
CA LEU A 86 13.16 6.87 -2.54
C LEU A 86 13.11 8.39 -2.46
N MET A 87 13.42 9.07 -3.57
CA MET A 87 13.43 10.52 -3.65
C MET A 87 12.56 11.02 -4.80
N ARG A 88 11.68 11.99 -4.53
CA ARG A 88 11.06 12.78 -5.60
C ARG A 88 12.05 13.85 -6.05
N ILE A 89 12.54 13.72 -7.27
CA ILE A 89 13.33 14.79 -7.89
C ILE A 89 12.39 15.90 -8.38
N ASN A 90 12.75 17.15 -8.11
CA ASN A 90 12.00 18.29 -8.60
C ASN A 90 12.63 18.74 -9.93
N SER A 91 11.99 18.41 -11.03
CA SER A 91 12.40 18.91 -12.33
C SER A 91 11.82 20.31 -12.52
N LYS A 92 12.64 21.34 -12.33
CA LYS A 92 12.36 22.64 -12.96
C LYS A 92 12.77 22.51 -14.44
N PHE A 93 11.87 21.97 -15.25
CA PHE A 93 11.86 22.22 -16.70
C PHE A 93 10.50 22.83 -17.00
#